data_AF-A0A6S6RA27-F1
#
_entry.id   AF-A0A6S6RA27-F1
#
_cell.length_a   1.000
_cell.length_b   1.000
_cell.length_c   1.000
_cell.angle_alpha   90.00
_cell.angle_beta   90.00
_cell.angle_gamma   90.00
#
_symmetry.space_group_name_H-M   'P 1'
#
loop_
_entity.id
_entity.type
_entity.pdbx_description
1 polymer ?
#
loop_
_entity_poly.entity_id
_entity_poly.type
_entity_poly.pdbx_seq_one_letter_code
_entity_poly.pdbx_strand_id
1 'polypeptide(L)' 'MKEEKTLETAFQELNEIILKLEQEDISLESSFELYQEGMKLLKYCNSSIDKVEKQLIVLSEKAEE' A
#
# COMPACT_ATOMS: atom_id res chain seq x y z
N MET A 1 15.44 9.42 -11.35
CA MET A 1 14.73 8.15 -11.57
C MET A 1 13.64 8.08 -10.51
N LYS A 2 12.36 7.90 -10.88
CA LYS A 2 11.31 7.69 -9.87
C LYS A 2 11.38 6.22 -9.49
N GLU A 3 11.90 5.92 -8.31
CA GLU A 3 11.77 4.58 -7.74
C GLU A 3 10.27 4.28 -7.62
N GLU A 4 9.80 3.29 -8.37
CA GLU A 4 8.47 2.73 -8.12
C GLU A 4 8.49 2.15 -6.71
N LYS A 5 7.60 2.64 -5.83
CA LYS A 5 7.44 2.05 -4.50
C LYS A 5 7.24 0.54 -4.64
N THR A 6 7.91 -0.25 -3.83
CA THR A 6 7.61 -1.69 -3.75
C THR A 6 6.47 -1.91 -2.77
N LEU A 7 5.81 -3.07 -2.86
CA LEU A 7 4.82 -3.48 -1.87
C LEU A 7 5.43 -3.54 -0.46
N GLU A 8 6.67 -4.04 -0.34
CA GLU A 8 7.39 -4.10 0.94
C GLU A 8 7.58 -2.71 1.57
N THR A 9 8.03 -1.72 0.79
CA THR A 9 8.17 -0.34 1.28
C THR A 9 6.81 0.25 1.65
N ALA A 10 5.76 0.00 0.86
CA ALA A 10 4.42 0.48 1.17
C ALA A 10 3.87 -0.13 2.48
N PHE A 11 4.16 -1.40 2.76
CA PHE A 11 3.80 -2.03 4.03
C PHE A 11 4.61 -1.47 5.21
N GLN A 12 5.89 -1.16 5.02
CA GLN A 12 6.70 -0.49 6.06
C GLN A 12 6.12 0.88 6.41
N GLU A 13 5.79 1.69 5.41
CA GLU A 13 5.18 3.00 5.64
C GLU A 13 3.81 2.91 6.31
N LEU A 14 2.99 1.90 5.93
CA LEU A 14 1.71 1.67 6.59
C LEU A 14 1.89 1.33 8.07
N ASN A 15 2.89 0.50 8.42
CA ASN A 15 3.21 0.22 9.81
C ASN A 15 3.67 1.47 10.56
N GLU A 16 4.50 2.32 9.95
CA GLU A 16 4.91 3.59 10.57
C GLU A 16 3.72 4.52 10.83
N ILE A 17 2.76 4.56 9.92
CA ILE A 17 1.51 5.33 10.09
C ILE A 17 0.70 4.79 11.27
N ILE A 18 0.56 3.46 11.38
CA ILE A 18 -0.14 2.83 12.50
C ILE A 18 0.55 3.17 13.82
N LEU A 19 1.88 3.03 13.89
CA LEU A 19 2.65 3.36 15.08
C LEU A 19 2.49 4.83 15.51
N LYS A 20 2.44 5.76 14.54
CA LYS A 20 2.18 7.18 14.81
C LYS A 20 0.75 7.42 15.30
N LEU A 21 -0.23 6.73 14.73
CA LEU A 21 -1.64 6.80 15.15
C LEU A 21 -1.87 6.25 16.57
N GLU A 22 -1.04 5.32 17.03
CA GLU A 22 -1.09 4.77 18.38
C GLU A 22 -0.40 5.64 19.45
N GLN A 23 0.28 6.74 19.06
CA GLN A 23 0.91 7.63 20.02
C GLN A 23 -0.13 8.42 20.81
N GLU A 24 0.00 8.45 22.14
CA GLU A 24 -0.95 9.14 23.03
C GLU A 24 -0.99 10.67 22.85
N ASP A 25 0.06 11.27 22.29
CA ASP A 25 0.20 12.73 22.09
C ASP A 25 -0.21 13.20 20.68
N ILE A 26 -0.80 12.30 19.87
CA ILE A 26 -1.19 12.65 18.51
C ILE A 26 -2.39 13.63 18.48
N SER A 27 -2.24 14.73 17.74
CA SER A 27 -3.34 15.67 17.55
C SER A 27 -4.41 15.08 16.62
N LEU A 28 -5.68 15.48 16.80
CA LEU A 28 -6.78 15.03 15.93
C LEU A 28 -6.50 15.33 14.44
N GLU A 29 -5.92 16.50 14.15
CA GLU A 29 -5.57 16.90 12.78
C GLU A 29 -4.49 15.97 12.20
N SER A 30 -3.42 15.72 12.94
CA SER A 30 -2.38 14.75 12.56
C SER A 30 -2.93 13.34 12.34
N SER A 31 -3.86 12.90 13.19
CA SER A 31 -4.53 11.60 13.03
C SER A 31 -5.33 11.52 11.75
N PHE A 32 -6.02 12.60 11.36
CA PHE A 32 -6.75 12.65 10.09
C PHE A 32 -5.81 12.61 8.88
N GLU A 33 -4.69 13.33 8.92
CA GLU A 33 -3.69 13.32 7.85
C GLU A 33 -3.06 11.93 7.69
N LEU A 34 -2.61 11.33 8.79
CA LEU A 34 -2.04 9.98 8.81
C LEU A 34 -3.04 8.92 8.35
N TYR A 35 -4.31 9.04 8.76
CA TYR A 35 -5.36 8.14 8.29
C TYR A 35 -5.58 8.25 6.77
N GLN A 36 -5.63 9.46 6.22
CA GLN A 36 -5.74 9.67 4.78
C GLN A 36 -4.53 9.12 4.03
N GLU A 37 -3.33 9.27 4.58
CA GLU A 37 -2.10 8.72 4.01
C GLU A 37 -2.12 7.18 4.02
N GLY A 38 -2.51 6.57 5.14
CA GLY A 38 -2.68 5.12 5.28
C GLY A 38 -3.70 4.56 4.29
N MET A 39 -4.83 5.26 4.09
CA MET A 39 -5.84 4.91 3.08
C MET A 39 -5.28 4.94 1.65
N LYS A 40 -4.46 5.95 1.30
CA LYS A 40 -3.81 6.02 -0.01
C LYS A 40 -2.83 4.88 -0.22
N LEU A 41 -2.02 4.55 0.80
CA LEU A 41 -1.09 3.42 0.79
C LEU A 41 -1.83 2.09 0.64
N LEU A 42 -2.91 1.87 1.39
CA LEU A 42 -3.77 0.69 1.25
C LEU A 42 -4.33 0.54 -0.16
N LYS A 43 -4.78 1.64 -0.77
CA LYS A 43 -5.28 1.62 -2.15
C LYS A 43 -4.17 1.27 -3.15
N TYR A 44 -2.97 1.80 -2.93
CA TYR A 44 -1.79 1.47 -3.73
C TYR A 44 -1.42 -0.01 -3.63
N CYS A 45 -1.38 -0.58 -2.42
CA CYS A 45 -1.09 -2.00 -2.21
C CYS A 45 -2.10 -2.89 -2.92
N ASN A 46 -3.41 -2.61 -2.74
CA ASN A 46 -4.47 -3.35 -3.42
C ASN A 46 -4.32 -3.30 -4.95
N SER A 47 -4.05 -2.13 -5.51
CA SER A 47 -3.86 -2.00 -6.97
C SER A 47 -2.63 -2.74 -7.47
N SER A 48 -1.57 -2.81 -6.66
CA SER A 48 -0.34 -3.51 -7.02
C SER A 48 -0.54 -5.03 -7.00
N ILE A 49 -1.27 -5.55 -6.01
CA ILE A 49 -1.64 -6.97 -5.91
C ILE A 49 -2.54 -7.37 -7.08
N ASP A 50 -3.61 -6.60 -7.35
CA ASP A 50 -4.52 -6.85 -8.49
C ASP A 50 -3.78 -6.89 -9.83
N LYS A 51 -2.78 -6.02 -10.01
CA LYS A 51 -1.93 -6.02 -11.22
C LYS A 51 -1.12 -7.31 -11.34
N VAL A 52 -0.54 -7.80 -10.24
CA VAL A 52 0.22 -9.06 -10.22
C VAL A 52 -0.70 -10.25 -10.48
N GLU A 53 -1.86 -10.30 -9.84
CA GLU A 53 -2.87 -11.35 -10.07
C GLU A 53 -3.30 -11.41 -11.53
N LYS A 54 -3.62 -10.25 -12.14
CA LYS A 54 -3.96 -10.19 -13.58
C LYS A 54 -2.83 -10.65 -14.47
N GLN A 55 -1.58 -10.29 -14.16
CA GLN A 55 -0.43 -10.76 -14.93
C GLN A 55 -0.26 -12.28 -14.83
N LEU A 56 -0.48 -12.87 -13.65
CA LEU A 56 -0.44 -14.33 -13.47
C LEU A 56 -1.53 -15.05 -14.27
N ILE A 57 -2.75 -14.50 -14.29
CA ILE A 57 -3.86 -15.05 -15.08
C ILE A 57 -3.49 -15.05 -16.57
N VAL A 58 -3.06 -13.91 -17.12
CA VAL A 58 -2.67 -13.81 -18.53
C VAL A 58 -1.51 -14.74 -18.88
N LEU A 59 -0.52 -14.90 -18.00
CA LEU A 59 0.57 -15.86 -18.21
C LEU A 59 0.07 -17.31 -18.20
N SER A 60 -0.88 -17.65 -17.33
CA SER A 60 -1.44 -18.99 -17.22
C SER A 60 -2.29 -19.33 -18.45
N GLU A 61 -3.15 -18.42 -18.89
CA GLU A 61 -3.97 -18.58 -20.10
C GLU A 61 -3.09 -18.76 -21.35
N LYS A 62 -1.97 -18.03 -21.44
CA LYS A 62 -1.03 -18.13 -22.57
C LYS A 62 -0.16 -19.39 -22.54
N ALA A 63 -0.04 -20.07 -21.40
CA ALA A 63 0.71 -21.31 -21.27
C ALA A 63 -0.12 -22.56 -21.63
N GLU A 64 -1.45 -22.41 -21.75
CA GLU A 64 -2.38 -23.47 -22.13
C GLU A 64 -2.74 -23.48 -23.64
N GLU A 65 -2.20 -22.54 -24.42
CA GLU A 65 -2.18 -22.53 -25.90
C GLU A 65 -0.83 -23.05 -26.45
#